data_AF-A0A7V3BRP5-F1
#
_entry.id   AF-A0A7V3BRP5-F1
#
_cell.length_a   1.000
_cell.length_b   1.000
_cell.length_c   1.000
_cell.angle_alpha   90.00
_cell.angle_beta   90.00
_cell.angle_gamma   90.00
#
_symmetry.space_group_name_H-M   'P 1'
#
loop_
_entity.id
_entity.type
_entity.pdbx_description
1 polymer ?
#
loop_
_entity_poly.entity_id
_entity_poly.type
_entity_poly.pdbx_seq_one_letter_code
_entity_poly.pdbx_strand_id
1 'polypeptide(L)'
;MARRLPQQRVIRKASDDDLAMERRREELESVAFGYGVEAIRTRALPMKLGKVEFTFDGSKATFYFTAEGRIDFRELVRDLAHRFRIRVEMRQIGVRDEAGLLGGAGICGRELCCSTWLKDLRPVSIKAAKQQGLMLNPSKLSGICGRLRCCLNYELPGYGNGGCGGGAGKCDKCKS
;
A
#
# COMPACT_ATOMS: atom_id res chain seq x y z
N MET A 1 -2.96 -15.02 -2.12
CA MET A 1 -2.37 -15.02 -3.48
C MET A 1 -1.62 -13.72 -3.65
N ALA A 2 -0.30 -13.83 -3.77
CA ALA A 2 0.63 -12.72 -3.91
C ALA A 2 0.21 -11.74 -5.01
N ARG A 3 0.57 -10.46 -4.84
CA ARG A 3 0.55 -9.38 -5.83
C ARG A 3 0.69 -9.97 -7.25
N ARG A 4 -0.40 -10.15 -8.01
CA ARG A 4 -0.30 -10.32 -9.47
C ARG A 4 0.08 -8.95 -10.02
N LEU A 5 1.36 -8.61 -9.86
CA LEU A 5 2.08 -7.92 -10.91
C LEU A 5 1.74 -8.68 -12.21
N PRO A 6 1.60 -7.99 -13.37
CA PRO A 6 1.52 -8.70 -14.64
C PRO A 6 2.63 -9.76 -14.60
N GLN A 7 2.25 -11.04 -14.68
CA GLN A 7 3.20 -12.15 -14.48
C GLN A 7 4.25 -11.99 -15.57
N GLN A 8 5.35 -11.33 -15.22
CA GLN A 8 6.46 -11.15 -16.13
C GLN A 8 6.94 -12.56 -16.45
N ARG A 9 7.22 -12.78 -17.73
CA ARG A 9 7.62 -14.10 -18.22
C ARG A 9 8.80 -14.58 -17.38
N VAL A 10 8.62 -15.67 -16.65
CA VAL A 10 9.71 -16.29 -15.88
C VAL A 10 10.73 -16.79 -16.88
N ILE A 11 11.93 -16.19 -16.88
CA ILE A 11 12.97 -16.52 -17.87
C ILE A 11 13.77 -17.74 -17.41
N ARG A 12 14.17 -17.78 -16.14
CA ARG A 12 14.97 -18.85 -15.52
C ARG A 12 14.84 -18.85 -14.00
N LYS A 13 15.35 -19.89 -13.35
CA LYS A 13 15.59 -19.89 -11.89
C LYS A 13 16.67 -18.85 -11.53
N ALA A 14 16.57 -18.28 -10.34
CA ALA A 14 17.57 -17.36 -9.81
C ALA A 14 18.92 -18.07 -9.66
N SER A 15 20.00 -17.41 -10.09
CA SER A 15 21.38 -17.83 -9.83
C SER A 15 21.89 -17.19 -8.54
N ASP A 16 23.04 -17.65 -8.06
CA ASP A 16 23.67 -17.07 -6.87
C ASP A 16 24.01 -15.57 -7.06
N ASP A 17 24.34 -15.18 -8.29
CA ASP A 17 24.54 -13.77 -8.67
C ASP A 17 23.27 -12.94 -8.51
N ASP A 18 22.10 -13.47 -8.92
CA ASP A 18 20.82 -12.78 -8.75
C ASP A 18 20.49 -12.59 -7.27
N LEU A 19 20.75 -13.62 -6.44
CA LEU A 19 20.56 -13.54 -4.99
C LEU A 19 21.53 -12.53 -4.34
N ALA A 20 22.76 -12.43 -4.85
CA ALA A 20 23.72 -11.43 -4.40
C ALA A 20 23.34 -10.00 -4.83
N MET A 21 22.77 -9.83 -6.03
CA MET A 21 22.19 -8.56 -6.48
C MET A 21 21.01 -8.16 -5.60
N GLU A 22 20.12 -9.10 -5.26
CA GLU A 22 18.99 -8.87 -4.37
C GLU A 22 19.43 -8.36 -3.00
N ARG A 23 20.39 -9.03 -2.35
CA ARG A 23 20.90 -8.60 -1.04
C ARG A 23 21.50 -7.19 -1.07
N ARG A 24 22.29 -6.87 -2.10
CA ARG A 24 22.85 -5.52 -2.29
C ARG A 24 21.75 -4.47 -2.48
N ARG A 25 20.66 -4.85 -3.15
CA ARG A 25 19.49 -3.98 -3.30
C ARG A 25 18.80 -3.73 -1.97
N GLU A 26 18.56 -4.77 -1.17
CA GLU A 26 17.94 -4.64 0.16
C GLU A 26 18.78 -3.73 1.08
N GLU A 27 20.11 -3.84 1.03
CA GLU A 27 21.03 -2.95 1.75
C GLU A 27 20.90 -1.50 1.27
N LEU A 28 20.90 -1.27 -0.06
CA LEU A 28 20.69 0.06 -0.62
C LEU A 28 19.33 0.65 -0.24
N GLU A 29 18.27 -0.16 -0.29
CA GLU A 29 16.91 0.22 0.11
C GLU A 29 16.85 0.65 1.57
N SER A 30 17.52 -0.10 2.46
CA SER A 30 17.63 0.23 3.89
C SER A 30 18.35 1.56 4.11
N VAL A 31 19.49 1.77 3.44
CA VAL A 31 20.25 3.02 3.54
C VAL A 31 19.44 4.21 2.99
N ALA A 32 18.78 4.03 1.84
CA ALA A 32 17.93 5.05 1.23
C ALA A 32 16.71 5.37 2.08
N PHE A 33 16.11 4.37 2.72
CA PHE A 33 15.02 4.57 3.67
C PHE A 33 15.47 5.40 4.87
N GLY A 34 16.58 5.04 5.52
CA GLY A 34 17.11 5.77 6.67
C GLY A 34 17.42 7.23 6.33
N TYR A 35 18.11 7.46 5.21
CA TYR A 35 18.39 8.82 4.73
C TYR A 35 17.11 9.59 4.40
N GLY A 36 16.14 8.94 3.74
CA GLY A 36 14.85 9.55 3.41
C GLY A 36 14.08 10.01 4.64
N VAL A 37 14.05 9.20 5.70
CA VAL A 37 13.41 9.56 6.99
C VAL A 37 14.07 10.81 7.59
N GLU A 38 15.41 10.84 7.65
CA GLU A 38 16.15 11.99 8.17
C GLU A 38 15.96 13.25 7.33
N ALA A 39 15.96 13.12 6.00
CA ALA A 39 15.75 14.22 5.07
C ALA A 39 14.33 14.81 5.17
N ILE A 40 13.31 13.97 5.41
CA ILE A 40 11.92 14.37 5.67
C ILE A 40 11.84 15.12 7.00
N ARG A 41 12.46 14.57 8.06
CA ARG A 41 12.46 15.15 9.41
C ARG A 41 13.11 16.53 9.43
N THR A 42 14.28 16.65 8.81
CA THR A 42 15.05 17.91 8.76
C THR A 42 14.28 19.04 8.07
N ARG A 43 13.44 18.71 7.10
CA ARG A 43 12.61 19.67 6.34
C ARG A 43 11.21 19.87 6.93
N ALA A 44 10.89 19.19 8.03
CA ALA A 44 9.57 19.20 8.67
C ALA A 44 8.41 18.96 7.69
N LEU A 45 8.61 18.06 6.71
CA LEU A 45 7.56 17.73 5.73
C LEU A 45 6.46 16.89 6.42
N PRO A 46 5.17 17.23 6.28
CA PRO A 46 4.07 16.53 6.96
C PRO A 46 3.72 15.19 6.28
N MET A 47 4.70 14.31 6.14
CA MET A 47 4.60 12.99 5.50
C MET A 47 5.30 11.92 6.31
N LYS A 48 4.88 10.66 6.08
CA LYS A 48 5.54 9.48 6.66
C LYS A 48 6.05 8.58 5.54
N LEU A 49 7.35 8.26 5.57
CA LEU A 49 7.94 7.31 4.65
C LEU A 49 7.58 5.88 5.07
N GLY A 50 7.05 5.09 4.13
CA GLY A 50 6.61 3.72 4.37
C GLY A 50 7.58 2.68 3.82
N LYS A 51 8.04 2.83 2.57
CA LYS A 51 8.97 1.90 1.91
C LYS A 51 9.80 2.60 0.84
N VAL A 52 11.00 2.10 0.57
CA VAL A 52 11.77 2.42 -0.64
C VAL A 52 11.92 1.14 -1.47
N GLU A 53 11.72 1.21 -2.78
CA GLU A 53 11.99 0.10 -3.71
C GLU A 53 12.89 0.58 -4.84
N PHE A 54 13.95 -0.17 -5.14
CA PHE A 54 14.80 0.06 -6.31
C PHE A 54 14.40 -0.87 -7.46
N THR A 55 14.50 -0.36 -8.68
CA THR A 55 14.40 -1.21 -9.86
C THR A 55 15.59 -2.16 -9.95
N PHE A 56 15.40 -3.30 -10.63
CA PHE A 56 16.46 -4.31 -10.78
C PHE A 56 17.71 -3.80 -11.50
N ASP A 57 17.55 -2.83 -12.39
CA ASP A 57 18.64 -2.13 -13.10
C ASP A 57 19.26 -0.99 -12.27
N GLY A 58 18.74 -0.71 -11.07
CA GLY A 58 19.22 0.36 -10.18
C GLY A 58 18.97 1.79 -10.70
N SER A 59 18.31 1.95 -11.85
CA SER A 59 18.15 3.26 -12.50
C SER A 59 17.11 4.16 -11.81
N LYS A 60 16.17 3.55 -11.08
CA LYS A 60 15.05 4.25 -10.43
C LYS A 60 14.80 3.74 -9.03
N ALA A 61 14.60 4.66 -8.08
CA ALA A 61 14.04 4.35 -6.77
C ALA A 61 12.65 4.97 -6.60
N THR A 62 11.74 4.19 -6.02
CA THR A 62 10.38 4.60 -5.70
C THR A 62 10.22 4.71 -4.18
N PHE A 63 9.90 5.90 -3.70
CA PHE A 63 9.67 6.19 -2.29
C PHE A 63 8.16 6.22 -2.03
N TYR A 64 7.68 5.24 -1.27
CA TYR A 64 6.28 5.12 -0.88
C TYR A 64 6.04 5.90 0.41
N PHE A 65 5.07 6.82 0.41
CA PHE A 65 4.77 7.64 1.58
C PHE A 65 3.27 7.82 1.80
N THR A 66 2.90 8.14 3.03
CA THR A 66 1.55 8.57 3.42
C THR A 66 1.55 10.03 3.84
N ALA A 67 0.45 10.72 3.53
CA ALA A 67 0.23 12.14 3.76
C ALA A 67 -1.27 12.44 3.76
N GLU A 68 -1.71 13.38 4.62
CA GLU A 68 -3.12 13.79 4.68
C GLU A 68 -3.48 14.83 3.61
N GLY A 69 -2.52 15.66 3.20
CA GLY A 69 -2.71 16.76 2.27
C GLY A 69 -1.70 16.79 1.12
N ARG A 70 -1.72 17.88 0.37
CA ARG A 70 -0.71 18.16 -0.65
C ARG A 70 0.60 18.57 0.02
N ILE A 71 1.71 18.05 -0.48
CA ILE A 71 3.05 18.29 0.08
C ILE A 71 3.96 18.70 -1.06
N ASP A 72 4.74 19.75 -0.83
CA ASP A 72 5.83 20.12 -1.74
C ASP A 72 7.11 19.39 -1.32
N PHE A 73 7.46 18.35 -2.07
CA PHE A 73 8.65 17.53 -1.85
C PHE A 73 9.73 17.77 -2.92
N ARG A 74 9.66 18.88 -3.69
CA ARG A 74 10.60 19.13 -4.79
C ARG A 74 12.07 19.17 -4.33
N GLU A 75 12.35 19.78 -3.18
CA GLU A 75 13.70 19.82 -2.62
C GLU A 75 14.17 18.46 -2.12
N LEU A 76 13.28 17.69 -1.48
CA LEU A 76 13.56 16.32 -1.05
C LEU A 76 13.94 15.43 -2.24
N VAL A 77 13.19 15.53 -3.35
CA VAL A 77 13.49 14.76 -4.57
C VAL A 77 14.86 15.12 -5.14
N ARG A 78 15.21 16.42 -5.16
CA ARG A 78 16.54 16.86 -5.64
C ARG A 78 17.67 16.32 -4.77
N ASP A 79 17.50 16.38 -3.45
CA ASP A 79 18.46 15.87 -2.48
C ASP A 79 18.68 14.35 -2.66
N LEU A 80 17.59 13.58 -2.66
CA LEU A 80 17.63 12.13 -2.86
C LEU A 80 18.25 11.76 -4.21
N ALA A 81 17.87 12.45 -5.29
CA ALA A 81 18.42 12.20 -6.62
C ALA A 81 19.92 12.53 -6.68
N HIS A 82 20.37 13.60 -6.04
CA HIS A 82 21.78 13.96 -5.99
C HIS A 82 22.60 12.97 -5.16
N ARG A 83 22.08 12.56 -4.00
CA ARG A 83 22.73 11.62 -3.09
C ARG A 83 22.96 10.25 -3.72
N PHE A 84 21.92 9.71 -4.36
CA PHE A 84 21.96 8.35 -4.90
C PHE A 84 22.27 8.29 -6.40
N ARG A 85 22.29 9.42 -7.11
CA ARG A 85 22.51 9.53 -8.57
C ARG A 85 21.54 8.68 -9.40
N ILE A 86 20.28 8.67 -8.99
CA ILE A 86 19.21 7.87 -9.61
C ILE A 86 17.98 8.74 -9.88
N ARG A 87 17.08 8.21 -10.71
CA ARG A 87 15.75 8.77 -10.85
C ARG A 87 14.91 8.46 -9.61
N VAL A 88 14.43 9.49 -8.93
CA VAL A 88 13.57 9.36 -7.75
C VAL A 88 12.11 9.55 -8.16
N GLU A 89 11.26 8.59 -7.79
CA GLU A 89 9.81 8.65 -7.94
C GLU A 89 9.16 8.66 -6.56
N MET A 90 8.33 9.67 -6.29
CA MET A 90 7.57 9.77 -5.04
C MET A 90 6.16 9.23 -5.28
N ARG A 91 5.75 8.23 -4.49
CA ARG A 91 4.44 7.60 -4.63
C ARG A 91 3.65 7.68 -3.34
N GLN A 92 2.54 8.41 -3.37
CA GLN A 92 1.60 8.44 -2.26
C GLN A 92 0.78 7.15 -2.23
N ILE A 93 0.65 6.56 -1.05
CA ILE A 93 -0.19 5.40 -0.79
C ILE A 93 -1.24 5.74 0.27
N GLY A 94 -2.33 4.97 0.33
CA GLY A 94 -3.32 5.13 1.38
C GLY A 94 -2.86 4.48 2.69
N VAL A 95 -3.40 4.94 3.82
CA VAL A 95 -3.15 4.35 5.16
C VAL A 95 -3.44 2.85 5.24
N ARG A 96 -4.36 2.35 4.40
CA ARG A 96 -4.65 0.91 4.29
C ARG A 96 -3.55 0.15 3.57
N ASP A 97 -3.02 0.71 2.50
CA ASP A 97 -1.96 0.08 1.71
C ASP A 97 -0.66 0.10 2.51
N GLU A 98 -0.42 1.16 3.27
CA GLU A 98 0.67 1.22 4.26
C GLU A 98 0.56 0.08 5.28
N ALA A 99 -0.61 -0.10 5.90
CA ALA A 99 -0.85 -1.22 6.81
C ALA A 99 -0.72 -2.58 6.12
N GLY A 100 -1.10 -2.68 4.83
CA GLY A 100 -0.92 -3.89 4.03
C GLY A 100 0.55 -4.20 3.71
N LEU A 101 1.38 -3.17 3.55
CA LEU A 101 2.83 -3.29 3.31
C LEU A 101 3.59 -3.67 4.58
N LEU A 102 3.27 -3.02 5.71
CA LEU A 102 3.87 -3.35 7.02
C LEU A 102 3.38 -4.68 7.56
N GLY A 103 2.15 -5.09 7.22
CA GLY A 103 1.52 -6.28 7.76
C GLY A 103 1.05 -6.09 9.21
N GLY A 104 0.87 -7.20 9.92
CA GLY A 104 0.40 -7.23 11.30
C GLY A 104 -0.81 -8.15 11.50
N ALA A 105 -1.38 -8.09 12.71
CA ALA A 105 -2.55 -8.87 13.10
C ALA A 105 -3.79 -7.97 13.22
N GLY A 106 -4.92 -8.45 12.71
CA GLY A 106 -6.22 -7.83 12.91
C GLY A 106 -6.80 -8.15 14.30
N ILE A 107 -7.87 -7.45 14.67
CA ILE A 107 -8.64 -7.71 15.91
C ILE A 107 -9.18 -9.16 16.00
N CYS A 108 -9.28 -9.86 14.87
CA CYS A 108 -9.65 -11.26 14.80
C CYS A 108 -8.50 -12.24 15.13
N GLY A 109 -7.31 -11.73 15.47
CA GLY A 109 -6.12 -12.54 15.77
C GLY A 109 -5.40 -13.13 14.56
N ARG A 110 -5.90 -12.90 13.34
CA ARG A 110 -5.28 -13.34 12.07
C ARG A 110 -4.46 -12.22 11.44
N GLU A 111 -3.56 -12.58 10.54
CA GLU A 111 -2.86 -11.60 9.69
C GLU A 111 -3.84 -10.70 8.92
N LEU A 112 -3.42 -9.48 8.61
CA LEU A 112 -4.27 -8.52 7.89
C LEU A 112 -4.71 -9.10 6.52
N CYS A 113 -6.01 -9.03 6.23
CA CYS A 113 -6.53 -9.51 4.94
C CYS A 113 -5.88 -8.77 3.76
N CYS A 114 -5.59 -7.47 3.91
CA CYS A 114 -4.96 -6.64 2.87
C CYS A 114 -3.47 -7.00 2.62
N SER A 115 -2.75 -7.48 3.64
CA SER A 115 -1.36 -7.94 3.45
C SER A 115 -1.33 -9.34 2.82
N THR A 116 -2.28 -10.21 3.15
CA THR A 116 -2.26 -11.64 2.77
C THR A 116 -2.90 -11.94 1.41
N TRP A 117 -4.22 -11.84 1.30
CA TRP A 117 -4.96 -12.40 0.17
C TRP A 117 -5.96 -11.43 -0.48
N LEU A 118 -6.49 -10.47 0.25
CA LEU A 118 -7.50 -9.53 -0.24
C LEU A 118 -6.84 -8.28 -0.84
N LYS A 119 -6.66 -8.27 -2.17
CA LYS A 119 -5.96 -7.18 -2.89
C LYS A 119 -6.91 -6.18 -3.56
N ASP A 120 -8.08 -6.61 -4.03
CA ASP A 120 -9.15 -5.69 -4.46
C ASP A 120 -9.90 -5.18 -3.22
N LEU A 121 -9.49 -4.01 -2.73
CA LEU A 121 -10.02 -3.41 -1.50
C LEU A 121 -11.02 -2.32 -1.87
N ARG A 122 -12.31 -2.69 -1.96
CA ARG A 122 -13.38 -1.72 -2.17
C ARG A 122 -13.63 -0.87 -0.91
N PRO A 123 -14.02 0.40 -1.06
CA PRO A 123 -14.44 1.23 0.06
C PRO A 123 -15.56 0.54 0.86
N VAL A 124 -15.38 0.46 2.17
CA VAL A 124 -16.35 -0.16 3.09
C VAL A 124 -17.25 0.92 3.63
N SER A 125 -18.56 0.68 3.61
CA SER A 125 -19.55 1.60 4.18
C SER A 125 -20.12 1.04 5.49
N ILE A 126 -20.63 1.93 6.35
CA ILE A 126 -21.31 1.54 7.60
C ILE A 126 -22.53 0.64 7.33
N LYS A 127 -23.14 0.73 6.13
CA LYS A 127 -24.27 -0.13 5.74
C LYS A 127 -23.88 -1.62 5.76
N ALA A 128 -22.65 -1.96 5.40
CA ALA A 128 -22.17 -3.34 5.43
C ALA A 128 -22.20 -3.92 6.85
N ALA A 129 -21.73 -3.15 7.83
CA ALA A 129 -21.80 -3.53 9.25
C ALA A 129 -23.24 -3.70 9.74
N LYS A 130 -24.15 -2.79 9.33
CA LYS A 130 -25.57 -2.87 9.68
C LYS A 130 -26.25 -4.11 9.11
N GLN A 131 -25.98 -4.46 7.85
CA GLN A 131 -26.54 -5.66 7.20
C GLN A 131 -26.11 -6.96 7.88
N GLN A 132 -24.94 -6.97 8.52
CA GLN A 132 -24.42 -8.10 9.29
C GLN A 132 -24.87 -8.10 10.76
N GLY A 133 -25.75 -7.17 11.17
CA GLY A 133 -26.22 -7.06 12.54
C GLY A 133 -25.14 -6.67 13.55
N LEU A 134 -24.03 -6.08 13.10
CA LEU A 134 -22.93 -5.69 13.99
C LEU A 134 -23.26 -4.38 14.72
N MET A 135 -22.94 -4.33 16.01
CA MET A 135 -23.03 -3.09 16.78
C MET A 135 -22.08 -2.02 16.22
N LEU A 136 -22.58 -0.79 16.14
CA LEU A 136 -21.87 0.36 15.56
C LEU A 136 -20.85 0.97 16.52
N ASN A 137 -19.97 0.14 17.07
CA ASN A 137 -18.84 0.60 17.86
C ASN A 137 -17.60 0.78 16.95
N PRO A 138 -17.08 2.01 16.79
CA PRO A 138 -15.92 2.28 15.94
C PRO A 138 -14.71 1.40 16.24
N SER A 139 -14.43 1.12 17.52
CA SER A 139 -13.26 0.31 17.92
C SER A 139 -13.37 -1.16 17.48
N LYS A 140 -14.60 -1.68 17.30
CA LYS A 140 -14.84 -3.04 16.81
C LYS A 140 -14.92 -3.10 15.28
N LEU A 141 -15.27 -2.00 14.63
CA LEU A 141 -15.47 -1.91 13.18
C LEU A 141 -14.24 -1.44 12.42
N SER A 142 -13.36 -0.67 13.06
CA SER A 142 -12.12 -0.17 12.48
C SER A 142 -11.03 -1.24 12.47
N GLY A 143 -10.30 -1.33 11.37
CA GLY A 143 -9.06 -2.08 11.29
C GLY A 143 -7.89 -1.27 11.84
N ILE A 144 -6.71 -1.92 11.91
CA ILE A 144 -5.47 -1.28 12.39
C ILE A 144 -5.08 -0.03 11.59
N CYS A 145 -5.50 0.04 10.32
CA CYS A 145 -5.32 1.20 9.45
C CYS A 145 -6.25 2.38 9.76
N GLY A 146 -7.06 2.32 10.82
CA GLY A 146 -8.03 3.36 11.21
C GLY A 146 -9.29 3.43 10.33
N ARG A 147 -9.36 2.66 9.23
CA ARG A 147 -10.55 2.55 8.37
C ARG A 147 -11.38 1.30 8.68
N LEU A 148 -12.66 1.31 8.34
CA LEU A 148 -13.57 0.16 8.48
C LEU A 148 -13.01 -1.13 7.87
N ARG A 149 -13.06 -2.24 8.61
CA ARG A 149 -12.45 -3.54 8.21
C ARG A 149 -12.87 -3.98 6.80
N CYS A 150 -11.89 -4.37 5.97
CA CYS A 150 -12.11 -4.83 4.59
C CYS A 150 -12.92 -6.13 4.50
N CYS A 151 -12.85 -6.99 5.51
CA CYS A 151 -13.61 -8.24 5.57
C CYS A 151 -15.13 -8.01 5.62
N LEU A 152 -15.59 -6.86 6.14
CA LEU A 152 -17.01 -6.52 6.19
C LEU A 152 -17.64 -6.52 4.80
N ASN A 153 -16.97 -5.98 3.79
CA ASN A 153 -17.51 -6.06 2.43
C ASN A 153 -17.37 -7.48 1.86
N TYR A 154 -16.27 -8.17 2.16
CA TYR A 154 -16.00 -9.50 1.62
C TYR A 154 -17.05 -10.54 2.02
N GLU A 155 -17.55 -10.43 3.25
CA GLU A 155 -18.57 -11.33 3.81
C GLU A 155 -19.98 -11.07 3.27
N LEU A 156 -20.20 -9.95 2.55
CA LEU A 156 -21.51 -9.68 1.95
C LEU A 156 -21.75 -10.48 0.67
N PRO A 157 -23.00 -10.90 0.40
CA PRO A 157 -23.39 -11.48 -0.87
C PRO A 157 -23.03 -10.53 -2.04
N GLY A 158 -22.33 -11.03 -3.06
CA GLY A 158 -22.04 -10.28 -4.28
C GLY A 158 -20.68 -9.55 -4.33
N TYR A 159 -19.83 -9.65 -3.31
CA TYR A 159 -18.48 -9.05 -3.33
C TYR A 159 -17.65 -9.47 -4.56
N GLY A 160 -17.73 -10.75 -4.96
CA GLY A 160 -16.97 -11.33 -6.07
C GLY A 160 -17.59 -11.15 -7.47
N ASN A 161 -18.86 -10.76 -7.59
CA ASN A 161 -19.62 -10.84 -8.84
C ASN A 161 -19.90 -9.48 -9.47
N GLY A 162 -18.90 -8.60 -9.59
CA GLY A 162 -19.04 -7.32 -10.34
C GLY A 162 -20.23 -6.43 -9.95
N GLY A 163 -20.89 -6.74 -8.83
CA GLY A 163 -22.18 -6.20 -8.46
C GLY A 163 -21.96 -4.79 -7.98
N CYS A 164 -22.69 -3.87 -8.58
CA CYS A 164 -22.79 -2.49 -8.15
C CYS A 164 -23.34 -2.48 -6.71
N GLY A 165 -22.45 -2.61 -5.74
CA GLY A 165 -22.78 -2.75 -4.33
C GLY A 165 -23.21 -1.41 -3.76
N GLY A 166 -24.50 -1.07 -3.88
CA GLY A 166 -25.27 -0.36 -2.87
C GLY A 166 -24.78 1.00 -2.36
N GLY A 167 -23.91 1.69 -3.10
CA GLY A 167 -23.62 3.11 -2.93
C GLY A 167 -24.49 3.91 -3.88
N ALA A 168 -25.32 4.81 -3.37
CA ALA A 168 -26.01 5.80 -4.20
C ALA A 168 -24.94 6.67 -4.90
N GLY A 169 -24.56 6.27 -6.10
CA GLY A 169 -23.55 6.88 -6.94
C GLY A 169 -23.63 6.16 -8.28
N LYS A 170 -24.37 6.76 -9.20
CA LYS A 170 -24.75 6.22 -10.52
C LYS A 170 -23.55 5.54 -11.20
N CYS A 171 -23.65 4.24 -11.42
CA CYS A 171 -22.77 3.52 -12.32
C CYS A 171 -23.27 3.76 -13.75
N ASP A 172 -22.47 4.41 -14.59
CA ASP A 172 -22.80 4.66 -16.01
C ASP A 172 -22.97 3.38 -16.84
N LYS A 173 -22.56 2.21 -16.32
CA LYS A 173 -22.73 0.90 -16.98
C LYS A 173 -24.10 0.26 -16.79
N CYS A 174 -25.02 0.91 -16.07
CA CYS A 174 -26.37 0.38 -15.81
C CYS A 174 -27.48 1.11 -16.59
N LYS A 175 -27.14 1.85 -17.65
CA LYS A 175 -28.08 2.62 -18.50
C LYS A 175 -28.28 1.99 -19.89
N SER A 176 -28.30 0.67 -19.97
CA SER A 176 -28.63 -0.07 -21.19
C SER A 176 -29.69 -1.11 -20.86
#